data_AF-A0A5M1DRI8-F1
#
_entry.id   AF-A0A5M1DRI8-F1
#
_cell.length_a   1.000
_cell.length_b   1.000
_cell.length_c   1.000
_cell.angle_alpha   90.00
_cell.angle_beta   90.00
_cell.angle_gamma   90.00
#
_symmetry.space_group_name_H-M   'P 1'
#
loop_
_entity.id
_entity.type
_entity.pdbx_description
1 polymer ?
#
loop_
_entity_poly.entity_id
_entity_poly.type
_entity_poly.pdbx_seq_one_letter_code
_entity_poly.pdbx_strand_id
1 'polypeptide(L)'
;MNLDVERWVSFQVKDVLSIQNGKGITTEEIEENAGDFAVVQSGEENNGVLGKIDLDYVKSKGYTYTEKPCLTVARSGSAGFVSFQKNGCVVGDSAKILLLPDEVAKTEIYLFLHSILTANRFKYDYGRKVTEYKYMNDYIDLPTLIKGRKKVPDFEFMENYIKSLHYKPLTTKNRPENALPLNIEKWGEFRLGDVFECSGTFSLVK
;
A
#
# COMPACT_ATOMS: atom_id res chain seq x y z
N MET A 1 -4.98 17.15 19.58
CA MET A 1 -6.05 16.16 19.82
C MET A 1 -5.41 14.91 20.39
N ASN A 2 -6.06 14.24 21.34
CA ASN A 2 -5.53 12.99 21.92
C ASN A 2 -6.31 11.79 21.39
N LEU A 3 -5.59 10.71 21.07
CA LEU A 3 -6.18 9.44 20.69
C LEU A 3 -6.64 8.71 21.96
N ASP A 4 -7.94 8.48 22.10
CA ASP A 4 -8.51 7.67 23.20
C ASP A 4 -9.05 6.37 22.63
N VAL A 5 -8.20 5.33 22.63
CA VAL A 5 -8.52 4.02 22.05
C VAL A 5 -9.47 3.20 22.91
N GLU A 6 -9.67 3.54 24.20
CA GLU A 6 -10.56 2.79 25.10
C GLU A 6 -12.04 2.97 24.73
N ARG A 7 -12.36 4.06 24.02
CA ARG A 7 -13.73 4.39 23.58
C ARG A 7 -14.05 3.89 22.18
N TRP A 8 -13.11 3.22 21.52
CA TRP A 8 -13.30 2.75 20.16
C TRP A 8 -14.31 1.61 20.12
N VAL A 9 -14.94 1.47 18.97
CA VAL A 9 -15.95 0.43 18.73
C VAL A 9 -15.56 -0.36 17.49
N SER A 10 -15.86 -1.65 17.53
CA SER A 10 -15.57 -2.57 16.44
C SER A 10 -16.58 -2.44 15.30
N PHE A 11 -16.07 -2.31 14.08
CA PHE A 11 -16.83 -2.28 12.84
C PHE A 11 -16.34 -3.38 11.91
N GLN A 12 -17.22 -3.99 11.12
CA GLN A 12 -16.75 -4.85 10.03
C GLN A 12 -16.18 -3.97 8.93
N VAL A 13 -15.12 -4.42 8.26
CA VAL A 13 -14.49 -3.65 7.17
C VAL A 13 -15.52 -3.30 6.09
N LYS A 14 -16.45 -4.21 5.75
CA LYS A 14 -17.51 -3.96 4.76
C LYS A 14 -18.47 -2.82 5.10
N ASP A 15 -18.55 -2.43 6.37
CA ASP A 15 -19.40 -1.33 6.82
C ASP A 15 -18.70 0.03 6.67
N VAL A 16 -17.39 0.02 6.36
CA VAL A 16 -16.53 1.21 6.26
C VAL A 16 -15.94 1.39 4.86
N LEU A 17 -15.54 0.28 4.21
CA LEU A 17 -14.84 0.24 2.94
C LEU A 17 -15.52 -0.74 1.99
N SER A 18 -15.45 -0.44 0.70
CA SER A 18 -15.72 -1.40 -0.38
C SER A 18 -14.42 -1.99 -0.90
N ILE A 19 -14.48 -3.17 -1.52
CA ILE A 19 -13.31 -3.85 -2.10
C ILE A 19 -13.55 -4.22 -3.55
N GLN A 20 -12.52 -4.12 -4.38
CA GLN A 20 -12.54 -4.53 -5.78
C GLN A 20 -11.35 -5.43 -6.08
N ASN A 21 -11.61 -6.58 -6.70
CA ASN A 21 -10.57 -7.53 -7.10
C ASN A 21 -9.84 -7.02 -8.35
N GLY A 22 -8.51 -7.09 -8.34
CA GLY A 22 -7.73 -6.82 -9.53
C GLY A 22 -7.80 -7.93 -10.58
N LYS A 23 -7.13 -7.67 -11.71
CA LYS A 23 -7.08 -8.55 -12.88
C LYS A 23 -5.62 -8.74 -13.31
N GLY A 24 -5.30 -9.85 -13.97
CA GLY A 24 -3.92 -10.15 -14.34
C GLY A 24 -3.35 -9.10 -15.29
N ILE A 25 -2.28 -8.44 -14.88
CA ILE A 25 -1.50 -7.47 -15.66
C ILE A 25 -0.05 -7.94 -15.57
N THR A 26 0.57 -8.20 -16.72
CA THR A 26 1.95 -8.71 -16.79
C THR A 26 2.96 -7.58 -16.94
N THR A 27 4.23 -7.83 -16.63
CA THR A 27 5.29 -6.82 -16.77
C THR A 27 5.49 -6.42 -18.23
N GLU A 28 5.39 -7.37 -19.15
CA GLU A 28 5.51 -7.13 -20.59
C GLU A 28 4.40 -6.16 -21.06
N GLU A 29 3.17 -6.36 -20.58
CA GLU A 29 2.05 -5.46 -20.92
C GLU A 29 2.28 -4.02 -20.43
N ILE A 30 2.90 -3.87 -19.25
CA ILE A 30 3.26 -2.56 -18.69
C ILE A 30 4.34 -1.89 -19.54
N GLU A 31 5.35 -2.64 -19.97
CA GLU A 31 6.46 -2.14 -20.79
C GLU A 31 5.98 -1.72 -22.20
N GLU A 32 5.12 -2.53 -22.82
CA GLU A 32 4.57 -2.27 -24.17
C GLU A 32 3.58 -1.09 -24.18
N ASN A 33 2.93 -0.79 -23.06
CA ASN A 33 1.89 0.24 -22.94
C ASN A 33 2.26 1.28 -21.88
N ALA A 34 3.51 1.77 -21.93
CA ALA A 34 4.05 2.70 -20.96
C ALA A 34 3.20 3.98 -20.82
N GLY A 35 2.99 4.41 -19.58
CA GLY A 35 2.26 5.63 -19.24
C GLY A 35 2.57 6.09 -17.83
N ASP A 36 1.69 6.89 -17.25
CA ASP A 36 1.91 7.48 -15.91
C ASP A 36 1.05 6.86 -14.80
N PHE A 37 0.11 5.98 -15.13
CA PHE A 37 -0.84 5.44 -14.18
C PHE A 37 -0.28 4.23 -13.43
N ALA A 38 -0.31 4.28 -12.10
CA ALA A 38 0.36 3.28 -11.27
C ALA A 38 -0.31 1.90 -11.36
N VAL A 39 0.50 0.86 -11.58
CA VAL A 39 0.09 -0.54 -11.53
C VAL A 39 0.52 -1.13 -10.19
N VAL A 40 -0.45 -1.55 -9.37
CA VAL A 40 -0.20 -2.08 -8.02
C VAL A 40 -0.41 -3.59 -7.98
N GLN A 41 0.53 -4.30 -7.37
CA GLN A 41 0.58 -5.76 -7.25
C GLN A 41 0.87 -6.18 -5.79
N SER A 42 1.37 -7.40 -5.56
CA SER A 42 1.62 -7.97 -4.22
C SER A 42 2.89 -7.50 -3.51
N GLY A 43 3.66 -6.57 -4.09
CA GLY A 43 4.89 -6.06 -3.49
C GLY A 43 4.63 -5.11 -2.31
N GLU A 44 5.60 -4.98 -1.41
CA GLU A 44 5.57 -3.97 -0.33
C GLU A 44 6.50 -2.79 -0.59
N GLU A 45 7.49 -2.96 -1.47
CA GLU A 45 8.35 -1.88 -1.93
C GLU A 45 7.59 -0.88 -2.79
N ASN A 46 8.01 0.39 -2.76
CA ASN A 46 7.43 1.46 -3.58
C ASN A 46 5.89 1.54 -3.47
N ASN A 47 5.33 1.37 -2.28
CA ASN A 47 3.87 1.32 -2.05
C ASN A 47 3.15 0.25 -2.89
N GLY A 48 3.83 -0.84 -3.24
CA GLY A 48 3.30 -1.94 -4.06
C GLY A 48 3.20 -1.63 -5.56
N VAL A 49 3.73 -0.50 -6.01
CA VAL A 49 3.73 -0.11 -7.43
C VAL A 49 4.78 -0.93 -8.18
N LEU A 50 4.31 -1.82 -9.08
CA LEU A 50 5.14 -2.64 -9.97
C LEU A 50 5.70 -1.83 -11.14
N GLY A 51 4.92 -0.88 -11.65
CA GLY A 51 5.27 -0.07 -12.81
C GLY A 51 4.17 0.94 -13.12
N LYS A 52 4.25 1.55 -14.30
CA LYS A 52 3.25 2.53 -14.76
C LYS A 52 2.81 2.20 -16.18
N ILE A 53 1.51 2.35 -16.42
CA ILE A 53 0.86 1.98 -17.67
C ILE A 53 -0.03 3.13 -18.16
N ASP A 54 -0.35 3.14 -19.44
CA ASP A 54 -1.30 4.07 -20.03
C ASP A 54 -2.73 3.84 -19.50
N LEU A 55 -3.41 4.93 -19.12
CA LEU A 55 -4.74 4.86 -18.53
C LEU A 55 -5.82 4.52 -19.57
N ASP A 56 -5.67 4.97 -20.80
CA ASP A 56 -6.63 4.67 -21.86
C ASP A 56 -6.54 3.20 -22.27
N TYR A 57 -5.33 2.63 -22.26
CA TYR A 57 -5.12 1.18 -22.39
C TYR A 57 -5.85 0.42 -21.28
N VAL A 58 -5.67 0.83 -20.01
CA VAL A 58 -6.33 0.22 -18.84
C VAL A 58 -7.86 0.23 -18.98
N LYS A 59 -8.41 1.36 -19.43
CA LYS A 59 -9.85 1.52 -19.72
C LYS A 59 -10.30 0.60 -20.84
N SER A 60 -9.53 0.52 -21.93
CA SER A 60 -9.86 -0.30 -23.11
C SER A 60 -9.90 -1.80 -22.80
N LYS A 61 -9.05 -2.27 -21.89
CA LYS A 61 -9.00 -3.67 -21.43
C LYS A 61 -10.00 -3.99 -20.33
N GLY A 62 -10.69 -2.97 -19.81
CA GLY A 62 -11.64 -3.13 -18.71
C GLY A 62 -10.96 -3.63 -17.44
N TYR A 63 -9.73 -3.19 -17.16
CA TYR A 63 -9.06 -3.52 -15.91
C TYR A 63 -9.75 -2.90 -14.69
N THR A 64 -9.49 -3.43 -13.50
CA THR A 64 -10.01 -2.85 -12.25
C THR A 64 -9.12 -1.70 -11.83
N TYR A 65 -9.64 -0.47 -11.87
CA TYR A 65 -8.90 0.74 -11.53
C TYR A 65 -9.77 1.77 -10.81
N THR A 66 -9.11 2.77 -10.23
CA THR A 66 -9.74 3.99 -9.74
C THR A 66 -8.81 5.18 -10.00
N GLU A 67 -9.34 6.31 -10.43
CA GLU A 67 -8.61 7.58 -10.57
C GLU A 67 -8.67 8.43 -9.29
N LYS A 68 -9.40 7.95 -8.26
CA LYS A 68 -9.54 8.61 -6.96
C LYS A 68 -8.53 8.05 -5.96
N PRO A 69 -8.17 8.80 -4.89
CA PRO A 69 -7.38 8.27 -3.80
C PRO A 69 -7.98 6.97 -3.26
N CYS A 70 -7.14 5.96 -3.04
CA CYS A 70 -7.57 4.66 -2.53
C CYS A 70 -6.51 4.01 -1.66
N LEU A 71 -6.91 2.96 -0.95
CA LEU A 71 -5.98 2.00 -0.39
C LEU A 71 -5.92 0.77 -1.30
N THR A 72 -4.79 0.09 -1.28
CA THR A 72 -4.62 -1.20 -1.93
C THR A 72 -4.14 -2.23 -0.93
N VAL A 73 -4.64 -3.47 -1.02
CA VAL A 73 -4.20 -4.57 -0.16
C VAL A 73 -3.66 -5.73 -0.98
N ALA A 74 -2.47 -6.21 -0.64
CA ALA A 74 -1.84 -7.36 -1.28
C ALA A 74 -2.61 -8.65 -0.93
N ARG A 75 -3.00 -9.38 -1.98
CA ARG A 75 -3.73 -10.66 -1.88
C ARG A 75 -2.86 -11.80 -1.37
N SER A 76 -1.69 -11.91 -1.97
CA SER A 76 -0.67 -12.95 -1.78
C SER A 76 0.72 -12.32 -1.79
N GLY A 77 1.80 -13.10 -1.70
CA GLY A 77 3.15 -12.56 -1.53
C GLY A 77 3.25 -11.89 -0.17
N SER A 78 3.35 -10.55 -0.16
CA SER A 78 3.24 -9.72 1.05
C SER A 78 1.79 -9.59 1.54
N ALA A 79 1.09 -10.73 1.70
CA ALA A 79 -0.34 -10.78 2.01
C ALA A 79 -0.71 -9.85 3.19
N GLY A 80 -1.78 -9.07 3.00
CA GLY A 80 -2.25 -8.11 3.99
C GLY A 80 -1.45 -6.79 4.06
N PHE A 81 -0.39 -6.62 3.27
CA PHE A 81 0.26 -5.33 3.12
C PHE A 81 -0.72 -4.33 2.53
N VAL A 82 -0.84 -3.16 3.16
CA VAL A 82 -1.72 -2.08 2.74
C VAL A 82 -0.88 -0.90 2.28
N SER A 83 -1.18 -0.37 1.11
CA SER A 83 -0.57 0.86 0.58
C SER A 83 -1.61 1.90 0.24
N PHE A 84 -1.18 3.17 0.22
CA PHE A 84 -2.02 4.31 -0.11
C PHE A 84 -1.62 4.88 -1.48
N GLN A 85 -2.60 5.02 -2.37
CA GLN A 85 -2.42 5.53 -3.73
C GLN A 85 -3.13 6.87 -3.84
N LYS A 86 -2.37 7.97 -3.74
CA LYS A 86 -2.92 9.34 -3.71
C LYS A 86 -3.72 9.69 -4.98
N ASN A 87 -3.24 9.26 -6.14
CA ASN A 87 -3.81 9.61 -7.44
C ASN A 87 -4.59 8.43 -8.06
N GLY A 88 -4.96 7.44 -7.25
CA GLY A 88 -5.53 6.19 -7.73
C GLY A 88 -4.50 5.26 -8.39
N CYS A 89 -4.99 4.12 -8.88
CA CYS A 89 -4.17 3.07 -9.49
C CYS A 89 -5.04 2.05 -10.25
N VAL A 90 -4.38 1.23 -11.06
CA VAL A 90 -4.90 -0.06 -11.53
C VAL A 90 -4.26 -1.18 -10.69
N VAL A 91 -5.02 -2.24 -10.40
CA VAL A 91 -4.51 -3.37 -9.60
C VAL A 91 -4.42 -4.67 -10.40
N GLY A 92 -3.29 -5.35 -10.21
CA GLY A 92 -3.08 -6.74 -10.60
C GLY A 92 -3.97 -7.72 -9.83
N ASP A 93 -4.09 -8.96 -10.30
CA ASP A 93 -4.89 -10.04 -9.66
C ASP A 93 -4.42 -10.44 -8.24
N SER A 94 -3.17 -10.08 -7.92
CA SER A 94 -2.52 -10.28 -6.64
C SER A 94 -2.66 -9.08 -5.70
N ALA A 95 -3.48 -8.08 -6.06
CA ALA A 95 -3.87 -6.95 -5.22
C ALA A 95 -5.39 -6.68 -5.30
N LYS A 96 -5.88 -5.83 -4.41
CA LYS A 96 -7.27 -5.39 -4.34
C LYS A 96 -7.31 -3.89 -4.05
N ILE A 97 -8.28 -3.19 -4.61
CA ILE A 97 -8.57 -1.79 -4.27
C ILE A 97 -9.54 -1.76 -3.09
N LEU A 98 -9.33 -0.85 -2.15
CA LEU A 98 -10.22 -0.52 -1.04
C LEU A 98 -10.64 0.96 -1.17
N LEU A 99 -11.94 1.21 -1.18
CA LEU A 99 -12.51 2.56 -1.34
C LEU A 99 -13.44 2.92 -0.19
N LEU A 100 -13.29 4.15 0.29
CA LEU A 100 -14.27 4.82 1.13
C LEU A 100 -15.49 5.26 0.31
N PRO A 101 -16.66 5.44 0.94
CA PRO A 101 -17.77 6.18 0.36
C PRO A 101 -17.31 7.59 -0.08
N ASP A 102 -17.80 8.04 -1.24
CA ASP A 102 -17.35 9.28 -1.87
C ASP A 102 -17.48 10.51 -0.96
N GLU A 103 -18.52 10.55 -0.11
CA GLU A 103 -18.77 11.63 0.84
C GLU A 103 -17.67 11.83 1.90
N VAL A 104 -16.87 10.79 2.17
CA VAL A 104 -15.82 10.78 3.22
C VAL A 104 -14.44 10.42 2.67
N ALA A 105 -14.28 10.25 1.36
CA ALA A 105 -13.06 9.80 0.72
C ALA A 105 -11.96 10.88 0.68
N LYS A 106 -11.40 11.22 1.85
CA LYS A 106 -10.28 12.16 2.03
C LYS A 106 -8.97 11.44 2.31
N THR A 107 -7.86 12.04 1.88
CA THR A 107 -6.50 11.47 2.08
C THR A 107 -6.22 11.17 3.55
N GLU A 108 -6.60 12.07 4.45
CA GLU A 108 -6.36 11.95 5.88
C GLU A 108 -7.11 10.75 6.48
N ILE A 109 -8.36 10.54 6.05
CA ILE A 109 -9.15 9.40 6.52
C ILE A 109 -8.56 8.09 6.00
N TYR A 110 -8.11 8.05 4.74
CA TYR A 110 -7.38 6.89 4.21
C TYR A 110 -6.09 6.61 4.97
N LEU A 111 -5.30 7.63 5.34
CA LEU A 111 -4.07 7.46 6.12
C LEU A 111 -4.35 6.96 7.55
N PHE A 112 -5.45 7.40 8.15
CA PHE A 112 -5.90 6.88 9.44
C PHE A 112 -6.22 5.38 9.32
N LEU A 113 -7.06 5.01 8.34
CA LEU A 113 -7.45 3.62 8.11
C LEU A 113 -6.27 2.73 7.69
N HIS A 114 -5.33 3.28 6.90
CA HIS A 114 -4.08 2.62 6.53
C HIS A 114 -3.32 2.13 7.77
N SER A 115 -3.22 2.97 8.80
CA SER A 115 -2.53 2.63 10.05
C SER A 115 -3.22 1.44 10.75
N ILE A 116 -4.55 1.45 10.83
CA ILE A 116 -5.34 0.39 11.47
C ILE A 116 -5.26 -0.93 10.70
N LEU A 117 -5.44 -0.87 9.38
CA LEU A 117 -5.40 -2.07 8.54
C LEU A 117 -3.99 -2.67 8.49
N THR A 118 -2.94 -1.84 8.49
CA THR A 118 -1.55 -2.28 8.58
C THR A 118 -1.27 -2.96 9.91
N ALA A 119 -1.77 -2.42 11.04
CA ALA A 119 -1.66 -3.07 12.34
C ALA A 119 -2.34 -4.44 12.37
N ASN A 120 -3.38 -4.65 11.54
CA ASN A 120 -4.07 -5.93 11.39
C ASN A 120 -3.46 -6.88 10.35
N ARG A 121 -2.33 -6.52 9.72
CA ARG A 121 -1.66 -7.35 8.71
C ARG A 121 -1.30 -8.75 9.21
N PHE A 122 -0.98 -8.91 10.50
CA PHE A 122 -0.61 -10.19 11.12
C PHE A 122 -1.64 -11.31 10.94
N LYS A 123 -2.90 -10.96 10.61
CA LYS A 123 -3.95 -11.93 10.31
C LYS A 123 -3.68 -12.71 9.03
N TYR A 124 -2.82 -12.23 8.14
CA TYR A 124 -2.62 -12.73 6.78
C TYR A 124 -1.17 -13.20 6.55
N ASP A 125 -1.04 -14.25 5.74
CA ASP A 125 0.24 -14.81 5.30
C ASP A 125 0.04 -15.58 3.98
N TYR A 126 1.07 -16.32 3.54
CA TYR A 126 1.00 -17.13 2.32
C TYR A 126 -0.12 -18.18 2.35
N GLY A 127 -0.33 -18.85 3.49
CA GLY A 127 -1.38 -19.85 3.70
C GLY A 127 -2.75 -19.21 3.97
N ARG A 128 -2.77 -17.97 4.45
CA ARG A 128 -3.97 -17.19 4.75
C ARG A 128 -4.03 -15.91 3.92
N LYS A 129 -4.23 -16.10 2.61
CA LYS A 129 -4.39 -15.02 1.62
C LYS A 129 -5.58 -14.11 1.95
N VAL A 130 -5.47 -12.86 1.54
CA VAL A 130 -6.56 -11.88 1.59
C VAL A 130 -7.59 -12.24 0.51
N THR A 131 -8.75 -12.74 0.91
CA THR A 131 -9.92 -12.86 0.02
C THR A 131 -10.90 -11.74 0.33
N GLU A 132 -11.71 -11.34 -0.65
CA GLU A 132 -12.76 -10.34 -0.45
C GLU A 132 -13.66 -10.71 0.73
N TYR A 133 -14.22 -11.92 0.73
CA TYR A 133 -15.07 -12.39 1.82
C TYR A 133 -14.39 -12.32 3.20
N LYS A 134 -13.13 -12.76 3.31
CA LYS A 134 -12.42 -12.73 4.61
C LYS A 134 -12.14 -11.30 5.05
N TYR A 135 -11.60 -10.48 4.15
CA TYR A 135 -11.20 -9.10 4.47
C TYR A 135 -12.40 -8.21 4.80
N MET A 136 -13.51 -8.37 4.09
CA MET A 136 -14.75 -7.62 4.32
C MET A 136 -15.45 -8.01 5.63
N ASN A 137 -15.26 -9.23 6.13
CA ASN A 137 -15.83 -9.69 7.40
C ASN A 137 -14.88 -9.53 8.59
N ASP A 138 -13.65 -9.09 8.37
CA ASP A 138 -12.73 -8.72 9.44
C ASP A 138 -13.27 -7.51 10.21
N TYR A 139 -12.87 -7.43 11.48
CA TYR A 139 -13.19 -6.31 12.34
C TYR A 139 -12.01 -5.35 12.48
N ILE A 140 -12.34 -4.06 12.50
CA ILE A 140 -11.45 -2.94 12.80
C ILE A 140 -12.08 -2.07 13.90
N ASP A 141 -11.29 -1.65 14.86
CA ASP A 141 -11.74 -0.74 15.91
C ASP A 141 -11.49 0.70 15.46
N LEU A 142 -12.51 1.54 15.58
CA LEU A 142 -12.47 2.93 15.13
C LEU A 142 -13.06 3.88 16.17
N PRO A 143 -12.64 5.17 16.17
CA PRO A 143 -13.36 6.21 16.90
C PRO A 143 -14.80 6.29 16.38
N THR A 144 -15.76 6.55 17.28
CA THR A 144 -17.18 6.51 16.96
C THR A 144 -17.94 7.72 17.47
N LEU A 145 -18.98 8.09 16.73
CA LEU A 145 -19.98 9.05 17.14
C LEU A 145 -21.38 8.41 17.12
N ILE A 146 -22.28 8.96 17.92
CA ILE A 146 -23.68 8.51 17.97
C ILE A 146 -24.49 9.35 16.99
N LYS A 147 -25.00 8.73 15.92
CA LYS A 147 -25.92 9.34 14.97
C LYS A 147 -27.32 8.75 15.19
N GLY A 148 -28.17 9.50 15.88
CA GLY A 148 -29.47 9.01 16.33
C GLY A 148 -29.33 7.86 17.33
N ARG A 149 -29.73 6.65 16.94
CA ARG A 149 -29.61 5.42 17.77
C ARG A 149 -28.47 4.49 17.34
N LYS A 150 -27.66 4.88 16.35
CA LYS A 150 -26.60 4.05 15.79
C LYS A 150 -25.23 4.64 16.11
N LYS A 151 -24.27 3.76 16.38
CA LYS A 151 -22.84 4.11 16.42
C LYS A 151 -22.31 4.04 14.99
N VAL A 152 -21.62 5.09 14.56
CA VAL A 152 -20.98 5.17 13.24
C VAL A 152 -19.53 5.60 13.40
N PRO A 153 -18.63 5.30 12.45
CA PRO A 153 -17.26 5.79 12.50
C PRO A 153 -17.20 7.33 12.50
N ASP A 154 -16.32 7.88 13.33
CA ASP A 154 -16.09 9.32 13.41
C ASP A 154 -15.02 9.77 12.41
N PHE A 155 -15.44 9.94 11.16
CA PHE A 155 -14.58 10.36 10.05
C PHE A 155 -14.00 11.76 10.22
N GLU A 156 -14.74 12.67 10.87
CA GLU A 156 -14.27 14.02 11.15
C GLU A 156 -13.14 14.00 12.19
N PHE A 157 -13.28 13.20 13.24
CA PHE A 157 -12.18 12.97 14.19
C PHE A 157 -10.96 12.36 13.49
N MET A 158 -11.13 11.34 12.65
CA MET A 158 -10.02 10.71 11.91
C MET A 158 -9.25 11.72 11.05
N GLU A 159 -9.98 12.55 10.29
CA GLU A 159 -9.40 13.62 9.47
C GLU A 159 -8.62 14.63 10.33
N ASN A 160 -9.27 15.18 11.36
CA ASN A 160 -8.68 16.21 12.20
C ASN A 160 -7.48 15.69 13.01
N TYR A 161 -7.52 14.42 13.43
CA TYR A 161 -6.41 13.78 14.12
C TYR A 161 -5.17 13.75 13.22
N ILE A 162 -5.29 13.23 11.98
CA ILE A 162 -4.17 13.18 11.03
C ILE A 162 -3.65 14.57 10.70
N LYS A 163 -4.54 15.56 10.50
CA LYS A 163 -4.13 16.98 10.28
C LYS A 163 -3.38 17.57 11.47
N SER A 164 -3.68 17.12 12.69
CA SER A 164 -3.01 17.59 13.90
C SER A 164 -1.63 16.96 14.13
N LEU A 165 -1.28 15.89 13.40
CA LEU A 165 0.03 15.27 13.51
C LEU A 165 1.09 16.18 12.92
N HIS A 166 2.08 16.53 13.74
CA HIS A 166 3.23 17.29 13.29
C HIS A 166 4.10 16.39 12.41
N TYR A 167 4.23 16.74 11.14
CA TYR A 167 5.25 16.18 10.27
C TYR A 167 6.16 17.29 9.77
N LYS A 168 7.44 16.97 9.61
CA LYS A 168 8.38 17.80 8.87
C LYS A 168 8.65 17.07 7.55
N PRO A 169 8.69 17.77 6.41
CA PRO A 169 9.21 17.17 5.19
C PRO A 169 10.57 16.53 5.46
N LEU A 170 10.81 15.34 4.89
CA LEU A 170 12.12 14.71 4.98
C LEU A 170 13.14 15.65 4.32
N THR A 171 14.07 16.16 5.12
CA THR A 171 15.19 16.97 4.64
C THR A 171 16.44 16.11 4.60
N THR A 172 17.15 16.09 3.48
CA THR A 172 18.47 15.48 3.38
C THR A 172 19.55 16.56 3.30
N LYS A 173 20.71 16.29 3.91
CA LYS A 173 21.92 17.12 3.74
C LYS A 173 22.65 16.80 2.43
N ASN A 174 22.31 15.69 1.77
CA ASN A 174 22.85 15.33 0.48
C ASN A 174 22.25 16.24 -0.59
N ARG A 175 23.07 17.12 -1.12
CA ARG A 175 22.70 18.03 -2.22
C ARG A 175 23.44 17.59 -3.49
N PRO A 176 22.88 17.81 -4.68
CA PRO A 176 23.53 17.46 -5.95
C PRO A 176 24.94 18.07 -6.07
N GLU A 177 25.11 19.28 -5.53
CA GLU A 177 26.39 20.01 -5.42
C GLU A 177 27.46 19.32 -4.55
N ASN A 178 27.06 18.41 -3.65
CA ASN A 178 27.97 17.62 -2.81
C ASN A 178 28.10 16.16 -3.30
N ALA A 179 27.47 15.80 -4.41
CA ALA A 179 27.56 14.45 -4.94
C ALA A 179 28.98 14.23 -5.47
N LEU A 180 29.67 13.21 -4.94
CA LEU A 180 30.95 12.79 -5.52
C LEU A 180 30.70 12.31 -6.95
N PRO A 181 31.48 12.76 -7.94
CA PRO A 181 31.30 12.31 -9.32
C PRO A 181 31.60 10.81 -9.41
N LEU A 182 30.63 10.03 -9.87
CA LEU A 182 30.80 8.61 -10.14
C LEU A 182 31.59 8.44 -11.43
N ASN A 183 32.92 8.34 -11.33
CA ASN A 183 33.78 8.17 -12.49
C ASN A 183 33.83 6.69 -12.92
N ILE A 184 32.82 6.29 -13.69
CA ILE A 184 32.70 4.93 -14.24
C ILE A 184 33.76 4.58 -15.28
N GLU A 185 34.44 5.57 -15.87
CA GLU A 185 35.51 5.32 -16.85
C GLU A 185 36.78 4.74 -16.20
N LYS A 186 36.95 4.94 -14.89
CA LYS A 186 38.06 4.37 -14.11
C LYS A 186 37.75 2.99 -13.53
N TRP A 187 36.56 2.46 -13.78
CA TRP A 187 36.18 1.17 -13.22
C TRP A 187 36.90 0.06 -13.97
N GLY A 188 37.47 -0.87 -13.20
CA GLY A 188 38.10 -2.08 -13.72
C GLY A 188 37.27 -3.32 -13.40
N GLU A 189 37.54 -4.40 -14.10
CA GLU A 189 37.02 -5.71 -13.73
C GLU A 189 37.82 -6.29 -12.56
N PHE A 190 37.11 -6.87 -11.59
CA PHE A 190 37.71 -7.56 -10.46
C PHE A 190 37.04 -8.92 -10.29
N ARG A 191 37.81 -9.95 -9.92
CA ARG A 191 37.19 -11.20 -9.49
C ARG A 191 36.60 -10.98 -8.10
N LEU A 192 35.43 -11.56 -7.86
CA LEU A 192 34.75 -11.42 -6.57
C LEU A 192 35.62 -11.90 -5.40
N GLY A 193 36.40 -12.97 -5.60
CA GLY A 193 37.35 -13.49 -4.61
C GLY A 193 38.58 -12.60 -4.36
N ASP A 194 38.85 -11.62 -5.22
CA ASP A 194 39.93 -10.64 -5.01
C ASP A 194 39.47 -9.46 -4.15
N VAL A 195 38.15 -9.26 -4.05
CA VAL A 195 37.52 -8.14 -3.31
C VAL A 195 36.89 -8.61 -2.01
N PHE A 196 36.40 -9.85 -1.98
CA PHE A 196 35.72 -10.43 -0.83
C PHE A 196 36.36 -11.75 -0.41
N GLU A 197 36.56 -11.93 0.89
CA GLU A 197 36.81 -13.25 1.46
C GLU A 197 35.50 -14.05 1.46
N CYS A 198 35.35 -14.93 0.49
CA CYS A 198 34.24 -15.87 0.45
C CYS A 198 34.60 -17.14 1.23
N SER A 199 33.86 -17.42 2.30
CA SER A 199 33.92 -18.70 3.01
C SER A 199 32.60 -19.45 2.84
N GLY A 200 32.69 -20.77 2.67
CA GLY A 200 31.51 -21.63 2.59
C GLY A 200 30.89 -21.84 3.97
N THR A 201 29.57 -21.94 4.03
CA THR A 201 28.86 -22.41 5.23
C THR A 201 28.94 -23.94 5.30
N PHE A 202 29.29 -24.49 6.47
CA PHE A 202 29.22 -25.93 6.70
C PHE A 202 27.78 -26.33 7.05
N SER A 203 27.24 -27.34 6.35
CA SER A 203 25.95 -27.92 6.70
C SER A 203 26.09 -28.73 7.99
N LEU A 204 25.31 -28.40 9.02
CA LEU A 204 25.24 -29.13 10.29
C LEU A 204 24.29 -30.34 10.18
N VAL A 205 24.35 -31.09 9.09
CA VAL A 205 23.57 -32.33 8.91
C VAL A 205 24.55 -33.46 8.60
N LYS A 206 24.69 -34.39 9.55
CA LYS A 206 25.24 -35.73 9.33
C LYS A 206 24.13 -36.66 8.88
#